data_AF-A0A8D8YCJ8-F1
#
_entry.id   AF-A0A8D8YCJ8-F1
#
_cell.length_a   1.000
_cell.length_b   1.000
_cell.length_c   1.000
_cell.angle_alpha   90.00
_cell.angle_beta   90.00
_cell.angle_gamma   90.00
#
_symmetry.space_group_name_H-M   'P 1'
#
loop_
_entity.id
_entity.type
_entity.pdbx_description
1 polymer ?
#
loop_
_entity_poly.entity_id
_entity_poly.type
_entity_poly.pdbx_seq_one_letter_code
_entity_poly.pdbx_strand_id
1 'polypeptide(L)'
;MPGELWPILGSIKNVCSLSKIVFPIGIYFGKKKPIDCCLFLKEFVEESIDVINNGITIEGRKFQVLIQGIICDTPARSYILGTKSHTGYSSCIRCKQEGIYDKGRMTFPSVNAPPRCHEDFLIQRDLDFQVSESLLVKIPGLDLVKNLPLDYMHAVCLGVVKKLLLTWTSGPVNKCKFPSRLVNQLYSFVLCHNLSAYCSILGFPNTI
;
A
#
# COMPACT_ATOMS: atom_id res chain seq x y z
N MET A 1 24.36 7.18 13.13
CA MET A 1 23.33 7.26 12.09
C MET A 1 22.07 6.61 12.65
N PRO A 2 20.89 7.24 12.54
CA PRO A 2 19.64 6.63 12.98
C PRO A 2 19.37 5.35 12.17
N GLY A 3 18.86 4.31 12.82
CA GLY A 3 18.46 3.06 12.16
C GLY A 3 17.09 3.18 11.49
N GLU A 4 16.76 2.23 10.63
CA GLU A 4 15.46 2.05 10.00
C GLU A 4 14.70 0.91 10.68
N LEU A 5 13.41 1.15 10.95
CA LEU A 5 12.48 0.17 11.51
C LEU A 5 11.49 -0.26 10.41
N TRP A 6 11.38 -1.56 10.18
CA TRP A 6 10.49 -2.15 9.18
C TRP A 6 9.57 -3.16 9.88
N PRO A 7 8.39 -2.72 10.37
CA PRO A 7 7.44 -3.60 11.02
C PRO A 7 6.47 -4.21 10.00
N ILE A 8 6.13 -5.47 10.22
CA ILE A 8 4.95 -6.15 9.65
C ILE A 8 3.88 -6.11 10.74
N LEU A 9 2.79 -5.40 10.46
CA LEU A 9 1.71 -5.17 11.41
C LEU A 9 0.42 -5.85 10.92
N GLY A 10 -0.34 -6.43 11.85
CA GLY A 10 -1.61 -7.09 11.61
C GLY A 10 -2.78 -6.32 12.22
N SER A 11 -3.96 -6.45 11.60
CA SER A 11 -5.23 -5.98 12.17
C SER A 11 -6.37 -6.88 11.69
N ILE A 12 -7.29 -7.23 12.58
CA ILE A 12 -8.43 -8.12 12.30
C ILE A 12 -9.67 -7.27 12.13
N LYS A 13 -10.26 -7.23 10.93
CA LYS A 13 -11.36 -6.31 10.59
C LYS A 13 -12.76 -6.87 10.81
N ASN A 14 -12.93 -8.18 10.65
CA ASN A 14 -14.22 -8.87 10.75
C ASN A 14 -14.69 -9.10 12.20
N VAL A 15 -13.87 -8.78 13.20
CA VAL A 15 -14.23 -8.90 14.62
C VAL A 15 -14.28 -7.49 15.23
N CYS A 16 -15.49 -7.02 15.56
CA CYS A 16 -15.71 -5.64 16.02
C CYS A 16 -14.81 -5.23 17.19
N SER A 17 -14.61 -6.11 18.17
CA SER A 17 -13.75 -5.87 19.34
C SER A 17 -12.26 -5.74 18.99
N LEU A 18 -11.81 -6.33 17.87
CA LEU A 18 -10.42 -6.31 17.42
C LEU A 18 -10.16 -5.33 16.26
N SER A 19 -11.22 -4.79 15.65
CA SER A 19 -11.16 -3.93 14.44
C SER A 19 -10.25 -2.70 14.56
N LYS A 20 -10.05 -2.21 15.79
CA LYS A 20 -9.22 -1.03 16.12
C LYS A 20 -7.84 -1.39 16.66
N ILE A 21 -7.56 -2.69 16.86
CA ILE A 21 -6.29 -3.16 17.39
C ILE A 21 -5.35 -3.41 16.21
N VAL A 22 -4.12 -2.91 16.36
CA VAL A 22 -2.99 -3.21 15.48
C VAL A 22 -1.94 -3.88 16.34
N PHE A 23 -1.44 -5.03 15.89
CA PHE A 23 -0.46 -5.81 16.61
C PHE A 23 0.76 -6.12 15.72
N PRO A 24 1.95 -6.27 16.29
CA PRO A 24 3.12 -6.68 15.54
C PRO A 24 3.03 -8.15 15.14
N ILE A 25 3.36 -8.46 13.89
CA ILE A 25 3.58 -9.82 13.38
C ILE A 25 5.09 -10.08 13.31
N GLY A 26 5.85 -9.13 12.77
CA GLY A 26 7.30 -9.21 12.66
C GLY A 26 7.94 -7.82 12.69
N ILE A 27 9.18 -7.72 13.17
CA ILE A 27 9.90 -6.45 13.25
C ILE A 27 11.34 -6.66 12.80
N TYR A 28 11.75 -5.87 11.81
CA TYR A 28 13.15 -5.72 11.44
C TYR A 28 13.67 -4.35 11.91
N PHE A 29 14.87 -4.32 12.48
CA PHE A 29 15.59 -3.10 12.80
C PHE A 29 17.04 -3.21 12.30
N GLY A 30 17.47 -2.23 11.52
CA GLY A 30 18.81 -2.24 10.94
C GLY A 30 19.29 -0.84 10.59
N LYS A 31 20.55 -0.71 10.15
CA LYS A 31 21.09 0.59 9.70
C LYS A 31 20.48 1.07 8.38
N LYS A 32 19.89 0.15 7.61
CA LYS A 32 19.24 0.34 6.33
C LYS A 32 18.08 -0.64 6.24
N LYS A 33 17.20 -0.49 5.26
CA LYS A 33 16.20 -1.49 4.90
C LYS A 33 16.82 -2.89 4.73
N PRO A 34 16.05 -3.96 4.98
CA PRO A 34 16.57 -5.31 4.75
C PRO A 34 17.07 -5.45 3.31
N ILE A 35 18.23 -6.08 3.15
CA ILE A 35 18.87 -6.23 1.84
C ILE A 35 18.11 -7.26 1.01
N ASP A 36 17.71 -8.35 1.66
CA ASP A 36 16.96 -9.44 1.07
C ASP A 36 15.49 -9.35 1.51
N CYS A 37 14.62 -9.04 0.55
CA CYS A 37 13.17 -8.97 0.77
C CYS A 37 12.56 -10.36 1.01
N CYS A 38 13.06 -11.38 0.33
CA CYS A 38 12.59 -12.75 0.50
C CYS A 38 12.90 -13.23 1.92
N LEU A 39 14.09 -12.95 2.43
CA LEU A 39 14.43 -13.28 3.82
C LEU A 39 13.56 -12.51 4.82
N PHE A 40 13.34 -11.21 4.58
CA PHE A 40 12.49 -10.38 5.44
C PHE A 40 11.04 -10.86 5.52
N LEU A 41 10.47 -11.36 4.42
CA LEU A 41 9.07 -11.82 4.35
C LEU A 41 8.90 -13.31 4.61
N LYS A 42 9.99 -14.09 4.76
CA LYS A 42 9.94 -15.55 4.75
C LYS A 42 8.98 -16.13 5.79
N GLU A 43 9.21 -15.81 7.06
CA GLU A 43 8.40 -16.32 8.17
C GLU A 43 6.94 -15.90 8.03
N PHE A 44 6.69 -14.64 7.66
CA PHE A 44 5.34 -14.13 7.42
C PHE A 44 4.61 -14.91 6.32
N VAL A 45 5.28 -15.19 5.19
CA VAL A 45 4.68 -15.92 4.06
C VAL A 45 4.43 -17.38 4.44
N GLU A 46 5.38 -18.04 5.08
CA GLU A 46 5.25 -19.45 5.50
C GLU A 46 4.10 -19.63 6.50
N GLU A 47 4.01 -18.77 7.52
CA GLU A 47 2.90 -18.79 8.49
C GLU A 47 1.57 -18.44 7.82
N SER A 48 1.55 -17.47 6.91
CA SER A 48 0.33 -17.11 6.18
C SER A 48 -0.19 -18.28 5.35
N ILE A 49 0.68 -19.03 4.67
CA ILE A 49 0.28 -20.21 3.88
C ILE A 49 -0.32 -21.28 4.80
N ASP A 50 0.32 -21.57 5.92
CA ASP A 50 -0.18 -22.55 6.89
C ASP A 50 -1.54 -22.15 7.43
N VAL A 51 -1.67 -20.93 7.93
CA VAL A 51 -2.89 -20.41 8.56
C VAL A 51 -4.04 -20.28 7.56
N ILE A 52 -3.78 -19.93 6.31
CA ILE A 52 -4.83 -19.87 5.27
C ILE A 52 -5.29 -21.29 4.88
N ASN A 53 -4.38 -22.25 4.72
CA ASN A 53 -4.76 -23.61 4.31
C ASN A 53 -5.40 -24.41 5.45
N ASN A 54 -4.84 -24.28 6.65
CA ASN A 54 -5.21 -25.08 7.81
C ASN A 54 -6.20 -24.38 8.73
N GLY A 55 -6.39 -23.06 8.63
CA GLY A 55 -7.22 -22.27 9.54
C GLY A 55 -6.65 -22.21 10.96
N ILE A 56 -7.37 -21.53 11.85
CA ILE A 56 -7.02 -21.44 13.28
C ILE A 56 -8.11 -22.10 14.11
N THR A 57 -7.74 -22.91 15.11
CA THR A 57 -8.71 -23.51 16.04
C THR A 57 -8.71 -22.75 17.36
N ILE A 58 -9.86 -22.19 17.74
CA ILE A 58 -10.07 -21.47 19.01
C ILE A 58 -11.27 -22.11 19.69
N GLU A 59 -11.10 -22.57 20.94
CA GLU A 59 -12.17 -23.22 21.73
C GLU A 59 -12.88 -24.36 20.97
N GLY A 60 -12.12 -25.15 20.22
CA GLY A 60 -12.64 -26.28 19.42
C GLY A 60 -13.36 -25.87 18.13
N ARG A 61 -13.48 -24.57 17.83
CA ARG A 61 -14.04 -24.07 16.56
C ARG A 61 -12.93 -23.72 15.59
N LYS A 62 -13.07 -24.17 14.34
CA LYS A 62 -12.13 -23.88 13.26
C LYS A 62 -12.55 -22.62 12.53
N PHE A 63 -11.62 -21.67 12.38
CA PHE A 63 -11.81 -20.41 11.69
C PHE A 63 -10.94 -20.38 10.44
N GLN A 64 -11.57 -20.07 9.30
CA GLN A 64 -10.86 -19.83 8.07
C GLN A 64 -10.22 -18.43 8.11
N VAL A 65 -8.96 -18.34 7.68
CA VAL A 65 -8.24 -17.07 7.62
C VAL A 65 -8.05 -16.66 6.17
N LEU A 66 -8.19 -15.36 5.92
CA LEU A 66 -7.92 -14.73 4.63
C LEU A 66 -7.19 -13.40 4.84
N ILE A 67 -6.22 -13.10 3.98
CA ILE A 67 -5.56 -11.80 3.97
C ILE A 67 -6.35 -10.87 3.06
N GLN A 68 -7.08 -9.93 3.66
CA GLN A 68 -7.90 -8.98 2.92
C GLN A 68 -7.04 -8.03 2.07
N GLY A 69 -5.88 -7.64 2.56
CA GLY A 69 -4.92 -6.86 1.80
C GLY A 69 -3.70 -6.44 2.59
N ILE A 70 -2.67 -6.02 1.86
CA ILE A 70 -1.42 -5.51 2.41
C ILE A 70 -1.35 -4.01 2.10
N ILE A 71 -1.36 -3.19 3.16
CA ILE A 71 -1.31 -1.73 3.06
C ILE A 71 0.11 -1.28 3.34
N CYS A 72 0.69 -0.56 2.38
CA CYS A 72 2.02 0.02 2.49
C CYS A 72 2.16 1.24 1.60
N ASP A 73 3.13 2.10 1.92
CA ASP A 73 3.49 3.22 1.05
C ASP A 73 4.11 2.74 -0.26
N THR A 74 4.34 3.64 -1.22
CA THR A 74 4.81 3.25 -2.55
C THR A 74 6.22 2.63 -2.56
N PRO A 75 7.21 3.18 -1.82
CA PRO A 75 8.52 2.54 -1.69
C PRO A 75 8.45 1.12 -1.11
N ALA A 76 7.76 0.91 0.01
CA ALA A 76 7.63 -0.41 0.61
C ALA A 76 6.85 -1.37 -0.30
N ARG A 77 5.81 -0.90 -1.01
CA ARG A 77 5.10 -1.71 -2.02
C ARG A 77 6.03 -2.21 -3.11
N SER A 78 6.84 -1.33 -3.70
CA SER A 78 7.78 -1.72 -4.76
C SER A 78 8.83 -2.71 -4.26
N TYR A 79 9.25 -2.56 -2.99
CA TYR A 79 10.19 -3.46 -2.35
C TYR A 79 9.61 -4.87 -2.15
N ILE A 80 8.41 -4.99 -1.56
CA ILE A 80 7.79 -6.30 -1.30
C ILE A 80 7.28 -7.00 -2.57
N LEU A 81 6.88 -6.24 -3.59
CA LEU A 81 6.44 -6.78 -4.87
C LEU A 81 7.59 -7.04 -5.85
N GLY A 82 8.80 -6.56 -5.59
CA GLY A 82 9.89 -6.65 -6.56
C GLY A 82 9.61 -5.86 -7.84
N THR A 83 8.86 -4.76 -7.76
CA THR A 83 8.49 -3.95 -8.93
C THR A 83 9.35 -2.71 -9.06
N LYS A 84 9.33 -2.09 -10.24
CA LYS A 84 9.99 -0.81 -10.51
C LYS A 84 9.55 0.23 -9.48
N SER A 85 10.53 0.98 -8.95
CA SER A 85 10.27 2.07 -8.00
C SER A 85 9.34 3.11 -8.62
N HIS A 86 8.62 3.83 -7.76
CA HIS A 86 7.64 4.88 -8.07
C HIS A 86 8.10 6.01 -9.02
N THR A 87 9.39 6.14 -9.27
CA THR A 87 9.97 7.12 -10.20
C THR A 87 10.27 6.55 -11.58
N GLY A 88 10.10 5.25 -11.80
CA GLY A 88 10.40 4.60 -13.07
C GLY A 88 9.29 4.80 -14.11
N TYR A 89 9.67 4.76 -15.39
CA TYR A 89 8.75 4.90 -16.51
C TYR A 89 7.62 3.86 -16.48
N SER A 90 7.93 2.58 -16.27
CA SER A 90 6.91 1.52 -16.19
C SER A 90 6.45 1.22 -14.77
N SER A 91 6.36 2.23 -13.88
CA SER A 91 6.09 2.00 -12.44
C SER A 91 4.62 2.06 -12.01
N CYS A 92 3.68 2.32 -12.94
CA CYS A 92 2.27 2.33 -12.58
C CYS A 92 1.81 0.92 -12.15
N ILE A 93 1.27 0.82 -10.92
CA ILE A 93 0.81 -0.44 -10.34
C ILE A 93 -0.57 -0.87 -10.84
N ARG A 94 -1.34 0.05 -11.44
CA ARG A 94 -2.72 -0.20 -11.88
C ARG A 94 -2.81 -0.58 -13.36
N CYS A 95 -1.99 0.03 -14.21
CA CYS A 95 -2.08 -0.16 -15.65
C CYS A 95 -0.71 -0.27 -16.33
N LYS A 96 -0.72 -0.87 -17.50
CA LYS A 96 0.41 -1.03 -18.42
C LYS A 96 0.55 0.23 -19.27
N GLN A 97 0.99 1.31 -18.64
CA GLN A 97 1.33 2.54 -19.35
C GLN A 97 2.77 2.91 -19.04
N GLU A 98 3.46 3.45 -20.04
CA GLU A 98 4.72 4.11 -19.84
C GLU A 98 4.48 5.53 -19.31
N GLY A 99 5.24 5.89 -18.29
CA GLY A 99 5.19 7.21 -17.68
C GLY A 99 5.83 8.27 -18.57
N ILE A 100 5.48 9.52 -18.34
CA ILE A 100 6.09 10.67 -19.00
C ILE A 100 6.73 11.53 -17.93
N TYR A 101 8.01 11.86 -18.12
CA TYR A 101 8.72 12.79 -17.26
C TYR A 101 8.40 14.22 -17.68
N ASP A 102 7.56 14.92 -16.92
CA ASP A 102 7.19 16.31 -17.15
C ASP A 102 7.52 17.17 -15.92
N LYS A 103 8.19 18.31 -16.14
CA LYS A 103 8.51 19.31 -15.11
C LYS A 103 9.05 18.73 -13.80
N GLY A 104 10.02 17.81 -13.90
CA GLY A 104 10.68 17.20 -12.76
C GLY A 104 9.88 16.08 -12.08
N ARG A 105 8.83 15.55 -12.73
CA ARG A 105 7.93 14.55 -12.14
C ARG A 105 7.59 13.46 -13.15
N MET A 106 7.51 12.23 -12.66
CA MET A 106 6.93 11.12 -13.43
C MET A 106 5.41 11.24 -13.40
N THR A 107 4.78 11.17 -14.57
CA THR A 107 3.33 11.28 -14.75
C THR A 107 2.79 10.14 -15.59
N PHE A 108 1.50 9.83 -15.41
CA PHE A 108 0.82 8.71 -16.05
C PHE A 108 -0.50 9.20 -16.68
N PRO A 109 -0.42 9.98 -17.78
CA PRO A 109 -1.57 10.73 -18.28
C PRO A 109 -2.56 9.90 -19.10
N SER A 110 -2.20 8.69 -19.52
CA SER A 110 -3.10 7.85 -20.33
C SER A 110 -4.27 7.36 -19.49
N VAL A 111 -5.49 7.59 -19.98
CA VAL A 111 -6.74 7.17 -19.35
C VAL A 111 -7.23 5.80 -19.82
N ASN A 112 -6.74 5.31 -20.96
CA ASN A 112 -7.20 4.08 -21.62
C ASN A 112 -6.12 2.98 -21.63
N ALA A 113 -5.17 3.04 -20.71
CA ALA A 113 -4.12 2.03 -20.62
C ALA A 113 -4.68 0.69 -20.09
N PRO A 114 -4.23 -0.46 -20.64
CA PRO A 114 -4.69 -1.77 -20.17
C PRO A 114 -4.40 -1.97 -18.67
N PRO A 115 -5.33 -2.52 -17.88
CA PRO A 115 -5.07 -2.80 -16.48
C PRO A 115 -4.00 -3.90 -16.32
N ARG A 116 -3.28 -3.86 -15.20
CA ARG A 116 -2.47 -5.02 -14.76
C ARG A 116 -3.41 -6.10 -14.22
N CYS A 117 -3.06 -7.36 -14.41
CA CYS A 117 -3.77 -8.49 -13.81
C CYS A 117 -2.82 -9.38 -13.01
N HIS A 118 -3.41 -10.20 -12.13
CA HIS A 118 -2.66 -11.08 -11.25
C HIS A 118 -1.91 -12.16 -12.03
N GLU A 119 -2.53 -12.72 -13.07
CA GLU A 119 -2.00 -13.81 -13.88
C GLU A 119 -0.72 -13.38 -14.60
N ASP A 120 -0.68 -12.16 -15.14
CA ASP A 120 0.51 -11.58 -15.75
C ASP A 120 1.65 -11.44 -14.74
N PHE A 121 1.31 -11.13 -13.49
CA PHE A 121 2.28 -10.98 -12.41
C PHE A 121 2.91 -12.33 -12.04
N LEU A 122 2.10 -13.40 -11.98
CA LEU A 122 2.56 -14.76 -11.65
C LEU A 122 3.59 -15.29 -12.65
N ILE A 123 3.36 -15.06 -13.94
CA ILE A 123 4.23 -15.55 -15.02
C ILE A 123 5.35 -14.56 -15.40
N GLN A 124 5.49 -13.46 -14.65
CA GLN A 124 6.45 -12.38 -14.90
C GLN A 124 6.40 -11.81 -16.33
N ARG A 125 5.19 -11.58 -16.85
CA ARG A 125 5.00 -11.15 -18.25
C ARG A 125 5.56 -9.76 -18.55
N ASP A 126 5.51 -8.84 -17.57
CA ASP A 126 5.96 -7.46 -17.75
C ASP A 126 7.31 -7.23 -17.05
N LEU A 127 8.39 -7.49 -17.80
CA LEU A 127 9.77 -7.36 -17.32
C LEU A 127 10.20 -5.90 -17.08
N ASP A 128 9.52 -4.93 -17.70
CA ASP A 128 9.81 -3.52 -17.47
C ASP A 128 9.26 -3.02 -16.13
N PHE A 129 8.20 -3.67 -15.64
CA PHE A 129 7.56 -3.43 -14.36
C PHE A 129 8.09 -4.34 -13.24
N GLN A 130 8.29 -5.63 -13.50
CA GLN A 130 8.74 -6.62 -12.51
C GLN A 130 10.25 -6.80 -12.58
N VAL A 131 10.94 -6.31 -11.55
CA VAL A 131 12.41 -6.35 -11.43
C VAL A 131 12.87 -7.66 -10.79
N SER A 132 12.06 -8.22 -9.89
CA SER A 132 12.33 -9.50 -9.24
C SER A 132 11.02 -10.22 -8.92
N GLU A 133 11.11 -11.51 -8.60
CA GLU A 133 9.98 -12.27 -8.07
C GLU A 133 9.62 -11.80 -6.65
N SER A 134 8.32 -11.75 -6.35
CA SER A 134 7.82 -11.45 -5.01
C SER A 134 7.49 -12.73 -4.27
N LEU A 135 7.96 -12.86 -3.03
CA LEU A 135 7.61 -14.00 -2.18
C LEU A 135 6.10 -14.08 -1.88
N LEU A 136 5.38 -12.95 -1.96
CA LEU A 136 3.94 -12.87 -1.73
C LEU A 136 3.11 -13.64 -2.75
N VAL A 137 3.68 -13.97 -3.92
CA VAL A 137 3.06 -14.83 -4.94
C VAL A 137 2.67 -16.19 -4.37
N LYS A 138 3.37 -16.67 -3.35
CA LYS A 138 3.13 -17.99 -2.74
C LYS A 138 1.90 -18.02 -1.82
N ILE A 139 1.37 -16.86 -1.41
CA ILE A 139 0.24 -16.78 -0.49
C ILE A 139 -1.05 -17.14 -1.26
N PRO A 140 -1.75 -18.22 -0.88
CA PRO A 140 -2.98 -18.62 -1.56
C PRO A 140 -4.08 -17.57 -1.39
N GLY A 141 -4.78 -17.27 -2.49
CA GLY A 141 -5.90 -16.32 -2.50
C GLY A 141 -5.51 -14.83 -2.45
N LEU A 142 -4.21 -14.51 -2.52
CA LEU A 142 -3.73 -13.11 -2.53
C LEU A 142 -3.52 -12.61 -3.96
N ASP A 143 -4.47 -11.80 -4.47
CA ASP A 143 -4.34 -11.09 -5.73
C ASP A 143 -3.42 -9.87 -5.56
N LEU A 144 -2.19 -9.97 -6.08
CA LEU A 144 -1.17 -8.93 -5.93
C LEU A 144 -1.51 -7.58 -6.60
N VAL A 145 -2.52 -7.52 -7.47
CA VAL A 145 -2.99 -6.27 -8.08
C VAL A 145 -4.15 -5.67 -7.28
N LYS A 146 -5.07 -6.51 -6.78
CA LYS A 146 -6.28 -6.05 -6.07
C LYS A 146 -6.07 -5.88 -4.57
N ASN A 147 -5.34 -6.80 -3.92
CA ASN A 147 -5.15 -6.84 -2.48
C ASN A 147 -4.01 -5.94 -1.97
N LEU A 148 -3.31 -5.21 -2.85
CA LEU A 148 -2.31 -4.19 -2.46
C LEU A 148 -2.76 -2.79 -2.89
N PRO A 149 -3.82 -2.24 -2.26
CA PRO A 149 -4.35 -0.93 -2.63
C PRO A 149 -3.31 0.17 -2.41
N LEU A 150 -3.44 1.27 -3.14
CA LEU A 150 -2.66 2.49 -2.86
C LEU A 150 -2.92 2.95 -1.43
N ASP A 151 -1.91 3.46 -0.75
CA ASP A 151 -2.08 4.00 0.60
C ASP A 151 -2.69 5.41 0.52
N TYR A 152 -3.88 5.58 1.08
CA TYR A 152 -4.59 6.86 1.15
C TYR A 152 -3.74 7.98 1.73
N MET A 153 -3.07 7.67 2.83
CA MET A 153 -2.42 8.67 3.65
C MET A 153 -1.28 9.25 2.84
N HIS A 154 -0.49 8.41 2.19
CA HIS A 154 0.62 8.85 1.38
C HIS A 154 0.19 9.38 0.00
N ALA A 155 -0.75 8.73 -0.68
CA ALA A 155 -1.15 9.11 -2.04
C ALA A 155 -2.08 10.33 -2.06
N VAL A 156 -3.11 10.34 -1.21
CA VAL A 156 -4.17 11.37 -1.23
C VAL A 156 -3.87 12.46 -0.20
N CYS A 157 -3.77 12.14 1.09
CA CYS A 157 -3.60 13.15 2.13
C CYS A 157 -2.27 13.90 2.01
N LEU A 158 -1.15 13.17 2.01
CA LEU A 158 0.20 13.74 1.94
C LEU A 158 0.61 14.11 0.51
N GLY A 159 0.10 13.39 -0.50
CA GLY A 159 0.42 13.62 -1.90
C GLY A 159 -0.39 14.76 -2.50
N VAL A 160 -1.72 14.59 -2.60
CA VAL A 160 -2.61 15.53 -3.28
C VAL A 160 -3.03 16.69 -2.37
N VAL A 161 -3.62 16.39 -1.21
CA VAL A 161 -4.22 17.40 -0.33
C VAL A 161 -3.15 18.39 0.17
N LYS A 162 -2.00 17.88 0.66
CA LYS A 162 -0.88 18.74 1.05
C LYS A 162 -0.43 19.68 -0.08
N LYS A 163 -0.35 19.17 -1.31
CA LYS A 163 0.09 19.97 -2.47
C LYS A 163 -0.93 21.04 -2.85
N LEU A 164 -2.23 20.72 -2.84
CA LEU A 164 -3.30 21.69 -3.06
C LEU A 164 -3.25 22.81 -2.01
N LEU A 165 -3.16 22.44 -0.73
CA LEU A 165 -3.09 23.41 0.37
C LEU A 165 -1.87 24.34 0.24
N LEU A 166 -0.67 23.80 -0.02
CA LEU A 166 0.53 24.61 -0.24
C LEU A 166 0.41 25.53 -1.45
N THR A 167 -0.24 25.07 -2.51
CA THR A 167 -0.47 25.86 -3.73
C THR A 167 -1.42 27.02 -3.46
N TRP A 168 -2.46 26.82 -2.65
CA TRP A 168 -3.43 27.85 -2.28
C TRP A 168 -2.94 28.83 -1.20
N THR A 169 -1.89 28.52 -0.44
CA THR A 169 -1.34 29.45 0.57
C THR A 169 -0.12 30.21 0.06
N SER A 170 0.83 29.49 -0.52
CA SER A 170 2.16 29.99 -0.85
C SER A 170 2.51 29.84 -2.33
N GLY A 171 1.62 29.24 -3.12
CA GLY A 171 1.81 29.02 -4.55
C GLY A 171 1.57 30.28 -5.40
N PRO A 172 1.87 30.19 -6.71
CA PRO A 172 1.77 31.31 -7.65
C PRO A 172 0.32 31.71 -8.00
N VAL A 173 -0.67 31.09 -7.35
CA VAL A 173 -2.10 31.36 -7.60
C VAL A 173 -2.47 32.67 -6.89
N ASN A 174 -2.40 33.78 -7.62
CA ASN A 174 -2.48 35.14 -7.06
C ASN A 174 -3.90 35.62 -6.67
N LYS A 175 -4.96 34.82 -6.87
CA LYS A 175 -6.34 35.33 -6.74
C LYS A 175 -7.03 35.04 -5.40
N CYS A 176 -6.74 33.93 -4.72
CA CYS A 176 -7.35 33.60 -3.43
C CYS A 176 -6.34 32.84 -2.56
N LYS A 177 -5.66 33.53 -1.63
CA LYS A 177 -4.78 32.88 -0.64
C LYS A 177 -5.54 32.64 0.64
N PHE A 178 -5.51 31.40 1.14
CA PHE A 178 -6.10 31.11 2.45
C PHE A 178 -5.17 31.56 3.59
N PRO A 179 -5.72 32.02 4.73
CA PRO A 179 -4.91 32.29 5.91
C PRO A 179 -4.27 31.00 6.43
N SER A 180 -2.99 31.03 6.78
CA SER A 180 -2.23 29.86 7.25
C SER A 180 -2.88 29.12 8.43
N ARG A 181 -3.60 29.85 9.29
CA ARG A 181 -4.32 29.29 10.44
C ARG A 181 -5.47 28.36 10.03
N LEU A 182 -6.25 28.74 9.03
CA LEU A 182 -7.35 27.93 8.49
C LEU A 182 -6.82 26.65 7.85
N VAL A 183 -5.66 26.73 7.19
CA VAL A 183 -5.02 25.57 6.56
C VAL A 183 -4.45 24.59 7.57
N ASN A 184 -3.84 25.06 8.65
CA ASN A 184 -3.39 24.17 9.73
C ASN A 184 -4.57 23.43 10.38
N GLN A 185 -5.73 24.08 10.50
CA GLN A 185 -6.97 23.44 11.00
C GLN A 185 -7.54 22.42 10.01
N LEU A 186 -7.55 22.73 8.70
CA LEU A 186 -8.00 21.79 7.68
C LEU A 186 -7.05 20.58 7.56
N TYR A 187 -5.75 20.81 7.63
CA TYR A 187 -4.74 19.76 7.56
C TYR A 187 -4.81 18.82 8.77
N SER A 188 -4.96 19.37 9.98
CA SER A 188 -5.14 18.55 11.18
C SER A 188 -6.47 17.77 11.13
N PHE A 189 -7.56 18.38 10.67
CA PHE A 189 -8.85 17.72 10.50
C PHE A 189 -8.79 16.53 9.51
N VAL A 190 -8.15 16.72 8.35
CA VAL A 190 -7.98 15.67 7.32
C VAL A 190 -7.14 14.50 7.85
N LEU A 191 -6.10 14.76 8.64
CA LEU A 191 -5.27 13.71 9.23
C LEU A 191 -5.98 13.00 10.40
N CYS A 192 -6.75 13.71 11.23
CA CYS A 192 -7.40 13.14 12.41
C CYS A 192 -8.66 12.32 12.10
N HIS A 193 -9.43 12.65 11.04
CA HIS A 193 -10.73 12.02 10.79
C HIS A 193 -10.76 10.95 9.68
N ASN A 194 -9.67 10.73 8.94
CA ASN A 194 -9.71 9.85 7.75
C ASN A 194 -9.25 8.41 7.95
N LEU A 195 -8.80 8.00 9.15
CA LEU A 195 -8.44 6.60 9.39
C LEU A 195 -9.65 5.65 9.43
N SER A 196 -10.82 6.11 9.87
CA SER A 196 -12.04 5.28 9.88
C SER A 196 -12.73 5.18 8.52
N ALA A 197 -12.70 6.26 7.72
CA ALA A 197 -13.36 6.31 6.42
C ALA A 197 -12.68 5.45 5.34
N TYR A 198 -11.38 5.18 5.49
CA TYR A 198 -10.61 4.47 4.46
C TYR A 198 -10.99 2.99 4.31
N CYS A 199 -11.39 2.31 5.39
CA CYS A 199 -11.89 0.93 5.31
C CYS A 199 -13.18 0.82 4.48
N SER A 200 -14.05 1.83 4.52
CA SER A 200 -15.30 1.88 3.73
C SER A 200 -15.08 2.23 2.26
N ILE A 201 -14.00 2.94 1.91
CA ILE A 201 -13.68 3.36 0.54
C ILE A 201 -13.03 2.23 -0.27
N LEU A 202 -12.41 1.25 0.39
CA LEU A 202 -11.74 0.13 -0.30
C LEU A 202 -12.68 -0.90 -0.94
N GLY A 203 -14.01 -0.73 -0.85
CA GLY A 203 -14.95 -1.41 -1.74
C GLY A 203 -14.77 -2.92 -1.84
N PHE A 204 -14.38 -3.59 -0.75
CA PHE A 204 -14.50 -5.04 -0.70
C PHE A 204 -15.99 -5.33 -0.63
N PRO A 205 -16.57 -6.09 -1.58
CA PRO A 205 -17.98 -6.42 -1.52
C PRO A 205 -18.25 -7.09 -0.17
N ASN A 206 -19.30 -6.62 0.51
CA ASN A 206 -19.92 -7.34 1.60
C ASN A 206 -20.53 -8.63 1.04
N THR A 207 -19.71 -9.62 0.73
CA THR A 207 -20.17 -10.98 0.54
C THR A 207 -19.92 -11.72 1.84
N ILE A 208 -21.03 -11.90 2.54
CA ILE A 208 -21.28 -12.81 3.66
C ILE A 208 -20.77 -14.21 3.30
#